data_AF-X0WEN3-F1
#
_entry.id   AF-X0WEN3-F1
#
_cell.length_a   1.000
_cell.length_b   1.000
_cell.length_c   1.000
_cell.angle_alpha   90.00
_cell.angle_beta   90.00
_cell.angle_gamma   90.00
#
_symmetry.space_group_name_H-M   'P 1'
#
loop_
_entity.id
_entity.type
_entity.pdbx_description
1 polymer ?
#
loop_
_entity_poly.entity_id
_entity_poly.type
_entity_poly.pdbx_seq_one_letter_code
_entity_poly.pdbx_strand_id
1 'polypeptide(L)'
;EKTSPVIAQELKVNYLIEGTAQRYGNQVRILVQLIHAQTDKHRWGNIYEKEWKDILGIQSEIAKQIAHELKAVLSPEEIEQIEKKPTDNLMAYDYYLRGNDYYNRSYAEQDMNIATKMYEKAIELDINFALAYTKLTMCHLTMFWEYYDRSKDRLLKSKQAIDKAFEINPNLPEAHLALGKYYHQGYLNYSKALEQFEIVLEHQPNNAECIYLIACVHRRAGNWEKAEVGFKKAFEFDPRSAKMAQSPGATFWLLREYKE
;
A
#
# COMPACT_ATOMS: atom_id res chain seq x y z
N GLU A 1 -2.13 -19.56 20.53
CA GLU A 1 -1.47 -18.68 19.53
C GLU A 1 -0.27 -19.39 18.93
N LYS A 2 0.12 -19.07 17.69
CA LYS A 2 1.35 -19.63 17.08
C LYS A 2 2.56 -18.96 17.72
N THR A 3 3.65 -19.71 17.93
CA THR A 3 4.91 -19.15 18.45
C THR A 3 5.69 -18.42 17.37
N SER A 4 6.59 -17.51 17.74
CA SER A 4 7.44 -16.77 16.79
C SER A 4 8.17 -17.68 15.78
N PRO A 5 8.76 -18.83 16.16
CA PRO A 5 9.41 -19.72 15.19
C PRO A 5 8.45 -20.33 14.16
N VAL A 6 7.21 -20.62 14.54
CA VAL A 6 6.19 -21.14 13.62
C VAL A 6 5.79 -20.06 12.61
N ILE A 7 5.57 -18.83 13.09
CA ILE A 7 5.26 -17.68 12.22
C ILE A 7 6.44 -17.40 11.27
N ALA A 8 7.68 -17.47 11.77
CA ALA A 8 8.89 -17.30 10.98
C ALA A 8 8.97 -18.27 9.81
N GLN A 9 8.64 -19.54 10.06
CA GLN A 9 8.69 -20.60 9.05
C GLN A 9 7.60 -20.41 8.00
N GLU A 10 6.38 -20.02 8.41
CA GLU A 10 5.26 -19.79 7.51
C GLU A 10 5.48 -18.58 6.61
N LEU A 11 6.00 -17.48 7.18
CA LEU A 11 6.23 -16.23 6.46
C LEU A 11 7.62 -16.14 5.81
N LYS A 12 8.50 -17.12 6.07
CA LYS A 12 9.90 -17.15 5.63
C LYS A 12 10.68 -15.87 6.01
N VAL A 13 10.52 -15.40 7.24
CA VAL A 13 11.16 -14.17 7.75
C VAL A 13 12.17 -14.46 8.86
N ASN A 14 13.22 -13.64 8.94
CA ASN A 14 14.25 -13.73 9.98
C ASN A 14 13.90 -12.94 11.25
N TYR A 15 13.06 -11.92 11.11
CA TYR A 15 12.67 -11.04 12.20
C TYR A 15 11.16 -10.82 12.19
N LEU A 16 10.59 -10.68 13.39
CA LEU A 16 9.21 -10.26 13.59
C LEU A 16 9.21 -8.89 14.25
N ILE A 17 8.34 -8.00 13.78
CA ILE A 17 8.01 -6.76 14.46
C ILE A 17 6.66 -6.98 15.12
N GLU A 18 6.62 -6.83 16.43
CA GLU A 18 5.39 -6.87 17.19
C GLU A 18 5.19 -5.54 17.89
N GLY A 19 3.93 -5.19 18.11
CA GLY A 19 3.65 -3.98 18.85
C GLY A 19 2.21 -3.89 19.31
N THR A 20 2.00 -3.03 20.29
CA THR A 20 0.68 -2.71 20.83
C THR A 20 0.56 -1.22 20.95
N ALA A 21 -0.56 -0.66 20.50
CA ALA A 21 -0.88 0.76 20.69
C ALA A 21 -2.08 0.89 21.62
N GLN A 22 -1.95 1.75 22.62
CA GLN A 22 -3.02 2.11 23.54
C GLN A 22 -3.18 3.62 23.57
N ARG A 23 -4.42 4.10 23.64
CA ARG A 23 -4.73 5.52 23.75
C ARG A 23 -5.54 5.78 25.01
N TYR A 24 -5.08 6.73 25.81
CA TYR A 24 -5.75 7.22 27.00
C TYR A 24 -5.95 8.73 26.87
N GLY A 25 -7.16 9.14 26.48
CA GLY A 25 -7.47 10.54 26.19
C GLY A 25 -6.58 11.10 25.08
N ASN A 26 -5.71 12.05 25.45
CA ASN A 26 -4.76 12.67 24.53
C ASN A 26 -3.37 12.01 24.51
N GLN A 27 -3.13 10.98 25.33
CA GLN A 27 -1.85 10.27 25.34
C GLN A 27 -1.94 8.95 24.56
N VAL A 28 -0.87 8.62 23.84
CA VAL A 28 -0.69 7.35 23.15
C VAL A 28 0.55 6.68 23.70
N ARG A 29 0.41 5.39 24.00
CA ARG A 29 1.49 4.51 24.39
C ARG A 29 1.64 3.42 23.33
N ILE A 30 2.77 3.38 22.65
CA ILE A 30 3.09 2.37 21.65
C ILE A 30 4.28 1.55 22.15
N LEU A 31 4.07 0.26 22.35
CA LEU A 31 5.16 -0.70 22.50
C LEU A 31 5.48 -1.25 21.12
N VAL A 32 6.76 -1.23 20.73
CA VAL A 32 7.24 -1.94 19.54
C VAL A 32 8.45 -2.76 19.93
N GLN A 33 8.51 -4.00 19.44
CA GLN A 33 9.63 -4.91 19.64
C GLN A 33 10.03 -5.59 18.34
N LEU A 34 11.34 -5.82 18.21
CA LEU A 34 11.96 -6.58 17.15
C LEU A 34 12.45 -7.92 17.73
N ILE A 35 11.96 -9.02 17.19
CA ILE A 35 12.24 -10.37 17.67
C ILE A 35 12.98 -11.13 16.59
N HIS A 36 14.06 -11.81 16.96
CA HIS A 36 14.73 -12.76 16.08
C HIS A 36 13.91 -14.05 15.98
N ALA A 37 13.27 -14.25 14.83
CA ALA A 37 12.12 -15.13 14.70
C ALA A 37 12.47 -16.61 14.96
N GLN A 38 13.66 -17.08 14.55
CA GLN A 38 14.06 -18.48 14.80
C GLN A 38 14.43 -18.81 16.25
N THR A 39 14.81 -17.80 17.05
CA THR A 39 15.32 -18.03 18.42
C THR A 39 14.39 -17.46 19.49
N ASP A 40 13.30 -16.80 19.08
CA ASP A 40 12.36 -16.07 19.94
C ASP A 40 13.04 -15.06 20.87
N LYS A 41 14.21 -14.55 20.46
CA LYS A 41 14.98 -13.58 21.24
C LYS A 41 14.59 -12.16 20.87
N HIS A 42 14.18 -11.38 21.87
CA HIS A 42 13.96 -9.94 21.73
C HIS A 42 15.30 -9.25 21.47
N ARG A 43 15.45 -8.66 20.28
CA ARG A 43 16.63 -7.89 19.86
C ARG A 43 16.57 -6.47 20.40
N TRP A 44 15.39 -5.88 20.31
CA TRP A 44 15.13 -4.50 20.65
C TRP A 44 13.65 -4.36 21.02
N GLY A 45 13.34 -3.43 21.90
CA GLY A 45 11.97 -3.02 22.13
C GLY A 45 11.90 -1.73 22.92
N ASN A 46 11.06 -0.81 22.47
CA ASN A 46 10.90 0.51 23.09
C ASN A 46 9.42 0.80 23.35
N ILE A 47 9.20 1.63 24.36
CA ILE A 47 7.90 2.22 24.67
C ILE A 47 7.94 3.69 24.27
N TYR A 48 7.03 4.08 23.41
CA TYR A 48 6.84 5.44 22.94
C TYR A 48 5.60 6.03 23.60
N GLU A 49 5.78 7.05 24.42
CA GLU A 49 4.71 7.79 25.06
C GLU A 49 4.71 9.22 24.53
N LYS A 50 3.65 9.60 23.81
CA LYS A 50 3.50 10.94 23.22
C LYS A 50 2.05 11.39 23.27
N GLU A 51 1.84 12.67 23.01
CA GLU A 51 0.50 13.19 22.74
C GLU A 51 -0.02 12.72 21.38
N TRP A 52 -1.34 12.57 21.26
CA TRP A 52 -2.01 12.20 20.01
C TRP A 52 -1.65 13.15 18.86
N LYS A 53 -1.41 14.42 19.17
CA LYS A 53 -1.02 15.43 18.18
C LYS A 53 0.32 15.13 17.48
N ASP A 54 1.20 14.36 18.13
CA ASP A 54 2.55 14.05 17.67
C ASP A 54 2.68 12.64 17.07
N ILE A 55 1.56 11.92 16.93
CA ILE A 55 1.52 10.50 16.53
C ILE A 55 2.23 10.22 15.19
N LEU A 56 2.13 11.14 14.23
CA LEU A 56 2.78 11.00 12.93
C LEU A 56 4.30 11.05 13.03
N GLY A 57 4.86 11.83 13.97
CA GLY A 57 6.31 11.87 14.19
C GLY A 57 6.86 10.56 14.76
N ILE A 58 6.06 9.85 15.55
CA ILE A 58 6.46 8.56 16.15
C ILE A 58 6.68 7.50 15.07
N GLN A 59 5.88 7.50 14.00
CA GLN A 59 6.02 6.51 12.92
C GLN A 59 7.42 6.56 12.28
N SER A 60 7.89 7.77 11.95
CA SER A 60 9.23 7.99 11.41
C SER A 60 10.33 7.61 12.41
N GLU A 61 10.13 7.89 13.69
CA GLU A 61 11.06 7.52 14.76
C GLU A 61 11.19 5.99 14.90
N ILE A 62 10.06 5.27 14.92
CA ILE A 62 10.03 3.80 14.97
C ILE A 62 10.70 3.21 13.72
N ALA A 63 10.38 3.71 12.52
CA ALA A 63 10.93 3.19 11.28
C ALA A 63 12.47 3.32 11.23
N LYS A 64 13.01 4.49 11.61
CA LYS A 64 14.46 4.72 11.70
C LYS A 64 15.13 3.82 12.73
N GLN A 65 14.51 3.64 13.90
CA GLN A 65 15.06 2.76 14.94
C GLN A 65 15.10 1.30 14.47
N ILE A 66 14.04 0.80 13.84
CA ILE A 66 14.00 -0.55 13.27
C ILE A 66 15.10 -0.73 12.22
N ALA A 67 15.26 0.23 11.30
CA ALA A 67 16.31 0.18 10.28
C ALA A 67 17.72 0.14 10.91
N HIS A 68 17.95 0.93 11.95
CA HIS A 68 19.20 0.93 12.71
C HIS A 68 19.47 -0.43 13.38
N GLU A 69 18.47 -1.01 14.07
CA GLU A 69 18.60 -2.33 14.73
C GLU A 69 18.85 -3.47 13.73
N LEU A 70 18.24 -3.39 12.55
CA LEU A 70 18.47 -4.32 11.44
C LEU A 70 19.80 -4.09 10.73
N LYS A 71 20.54 -3.02 11.09
CA LYS A 71 21.76 -2.56 10.40
C LYS A 71 21.51 -2.37 8.89
N ALA A 72 20.32 -1.92 8.54
CA ALA A 72 19.98 -1.57 7.17
C ALA A 72 20.71 -0.29 6.78
N VAL A 73 21.29 -0.26 5.58
CA VAL A 73 21.84 0.96 5.00
C VAL A 73 20.69 1.66 4.29
N LEU A 74 20.25 2.79 4.84
CA LEU A 74 19.25 3.64 4.21
C LEU A 74 19.94 4.68 3.32
N SER A 75 19.42 4.88 2.11
CA SER A 75 19.85 5.98 1.25
C SER A 75 19.37 7.33 1.81
N PRO A 76 20.01 8.46 1.46
CA PRO A 76 19.53 9.79 1.84
C PRO A 76 18.07 10.03 1.42
N GLU A 77 17.68 9.55 0.25
CA GLU A 77 16.32 9.66 -0.28
C GLU A 77 15.33 8.83 0.56
N GLU A 78 15.69 7.61 0.97
CA GLU A 78 14.85 6.79 1.85
C GLU A 78 14.63 7.46 3.21
N ILE A 79 15.66 8.09 3.78
CA ILE A 79 15.56 8.85 5.03
C ILE A 79 14.61 10.04 4.85
N GLU A 80 14.75 10.81 3.78
CA GLU A 80 13.88 11.94 3.48
C GLU A 80 12.41 11.50 3.36
N GLN A 81 12.15 10.38 2.67
CA GLN A 81 10.79 9.83 2.56
C GLN A 81 10.24 9.35 3.91
N ILE A 82 11.05 8.72 4.75
CA ILE A 82 10.62 8.28 6.09
C ILE A 82 10.28 9.48 6.98
N GLU A 83 11.01 10.59 6.86
CA GLU A 83 10.78 11.80 7.65
C GLU A 83 9.62 12.65 7.14
N LYS A 84 9.24 12.49 5.88
CA LYS A 84 8.14 13.22 5.27
C LYS A 84 6.81 12.77 5.87
N LYS A 85 6.16 13.70 6.58
CA LYS A 85 4.81 13.47 7.09
C LYS A 85 3.82 13.42 5.92
N PRO A 86 2.88 12.45 5.91
CA PRO A 86 1.84 12.38 4.89
C PRO A 86 0.94 13.63 4.82
N THR A 87 0.69 14.24 5.97
CA THR A 87 -0.16 15.43 6.16
C THR A 87 0.17 16.04 7.53
N ASP A 88 -0.08 17.34 7.70
CA ASP A 88 -0.04 18.01 9.01
C ASP A 88 -1.40 18.00 9.73
N ASN A 89 -2.46 17.51 9.07
CA ASN A 89 -3.81 17.43 9.63
C ASN A 89 -4.15 16.00 10.06
N LEU A 90 -4.19 15.76 11.37
CA LEU A 90 -4.49 14.43 11.93
C LEU A 90 -5.90 13.94 11.64
N MET A 91 -6.87 14.85 11.51
CA MET A 91 -8.22 14.46 11.12
C MET A 91 -8.23 14.02 9.66
N ALA A 92 -7.48 14.70 8.79
CA ALA A 92 -7.31 14.25 7.41
C ALA A 92 -6.66 12.86 7.34
N TYR A 93 -5.64 12.62 8.17
CA TYR A 93 -4.99 11.32 8.27
C TYR A 93 -5.93 10.21 8.79
N ASP A 94 -6.77 10.49 9.80
CA ASP A 94 -7.78 9.53 10.29
C ASP A 94 -8.76 9.13 9.17
N TYR A 95 -9.30 10.11 8.45
CA TYR A 95 -10.17 9.84 7.30
C TYR A 95 -9.46 9.06 6.21
N TYR A 96 -8.19 9.37 5.92
CA TYR A 96 -7.38 8.60 4.97
C TYR A 96 -7.20 7.13 5.41
N LEU A 97 -6.90 6.87 6.68
CA LEU A 97 -6.77 5.50 7.20
C LEU A 97 -8.10 4.74 7.14
N ARG A 98 -9.22 5.40 7.47
CA ARG A 98 -10.55 4.81 7.32
C ARG A 98 -10.87 4.50 5.86
N GLY A 99 -10.50 5.38 4.94
CA GLY A 99 -10.60 5.11 3.51
C GLY A 99 -9.80 3.87 3.09
N ASN A 100 -8.57 3.72 3.59
CA ASN A 100 -7.71 2.56 3.31
C ASN A 100 -8.32 1.26 3.83
N ASP A 101 -8.92 1.27 5.02
CA ASP A 101 -9.63 0.11 5.55
C ASP A 101 -10.76 -0.32 4.61
N TYR A 102 -11.67 0.58 4.24
CA TYR A 102 -12.75 0.25 3.29
C TYR A 102 -12.22 -0.18 1.90
N TYR A 103 -11.21 0.50 1.37
CA TYR A 103 -10.63 0.14 0.07
C TYR A 103 -10.00 -1.26 0.06
N ASN A 104 -9.41 -1.69 1.18
CA ASN A 104 -8.73 -2.98 1.28
C ASN A 104 -9.65 -4.15 1.66
N ARG A 105 -10.89 -3.89 2.09
CA ARG A 105 -11.85 -4.94 2.47
C ARG A 105 -12.33 -5.77 1.28
N SER A 106 -12.75 -5.12 0.20
CA SER A 106 -13.33 -5.79 -0.96
C SER A 106 -13.37 -4.86 -2.19
N TYR A 107 -13.82 -5.40 -3.32
CA TYR A 107 -14.14 -4.63 -4.53
C TYR A 107 -15.64 -4.27 -4.65
N ALA A 108 -16.42 -4.40 -3.56
CA ALA A 108 -17.84 -4.08 -3.57
C ALA A 108 -18.08 -2.58 -3.77
N GLU A 109 -19.12 -2.24 -4.53
CA GLU A 109 -19.50 -0.85 -4.81
C GLU A 109 -19.68 -0.01 -3.53
N GLN A 110 -20.32 -0.61 -2.52
CA GLN A 110 -20.58 0.06 -1.25
C GLN A 110 -19.27 0.44 -0.53
N ASP A 111 -18.30 -0.47 -0.48
CA ASP A 111 -17.01 -0.23 0.15
C ASP A 111 -16.24 0.85 -0.61
N MET A 112 -16.24 0.81 -1.95
CA MET A 112 -15.61 1.84 -2.80
C MET A 112 -16.26 3.22 -2.62
N ASN A 113 -17.58 3.28 -2.50
CA ASN A 113 -18.31 4.52 -2.25
C ASN A 113 -17.97 5.11 -0.87
N ILE A 114 -17.87 4.27 0.17
CA ILE A 114 -17.46 4.73 1.50
C ILE A 114 -16.01 5.20 1.48
N ALA A 115 -15.10 4.43 0.89
CA ALA A 115 -13.69 4.80 0.76
C ALA A 115 -13.52 6.14 0.03
N THR A 116 -14.23 6.33 -1.09
CA THR A 116 -14.27 7.61 -1.85
C THR A 116 -14.63 8.77 -0.94
N LYS A 117 -15.74 8.67 -0.18
CA LYS A 117 -16.18 9.74 0.75
C LYS A 117 -15.15 10.02 1.84
N MET A 118 -14.48 8.99 2.37
CA MET A 118 -13.44 9.17 3.38
C MET A 118 -12.23 9.92 2.79
N TYR A 119 -11.78 9.57 1.59
CA TYR A 119 -10.68 10.28 0.92
C TYR A 119 -11.04 11.71 0.54
N GLU A 120 -12.27 11.96 0.06
CA GLU A 120 -12.78 13.31 -0.18
C GLU A 120 -12.74 14.14 1.11
N LYS A 121 -13.17 13.58 2.24
CA LYS A 121 -13.06 14.26 3.54
C LYS A 121 -11.63 14.52 3.98
N ALA A 122 -10.69 13.61 3.72
CA ALA A 122 -9.29 13.86 3.96
C ALA A 122 -8.76 15.05 3.13
N ILE A 123 -9.15 15.12 1.86
CA ILE A 123 -8.76 16.21 0.94
C ILE A 123 -9.42 17.55 1.33
N GLU A 124 -10.68 17.55 1.77
CA GLU A 124 -11.35 18.76 2.27
C GLU A 124 -10.62 19.35 3.49
N LEU A 125 -10.06 18.49 4.34
CA LEU A 125 -9.34 18.89 5.56
C LEU A 125 -7.88 19.27 5.30
N ASP A 126 -7.26 18.69 4.27
CA ASP A 126 -5.93 19.05 3.81
C ASP A 126 -5.85 18.91 2.27
N ILE A 127 -5.97 20.06 1.60
CA ILE A 127 -5.94 20.13 0.14
C ILE A 127 -4.59 19.71 -0.46
N ASN A 128 -3.52 19.68 0.34
CA ASN A 128 -2.18 19.27 -0.05
C ASN A 128 -1.89 17.80 0.31
N PHE A 129 -2.89 17.01 0.66
CA PHE A 129 -2.69 15.61 1.02
C PHE A 129 -2.58 14.70 -0.20
N ALA A 130 -1.41 14.70 -0.85
CA ALA A 130 -1.17 13.99 -2.12
C ALA A 130 -1.57 12.50 -2.10
N LEU A 131 -1.28 11.78 -1.01
CA LEU A 131 -1.66 10.36 -0.89
C LEU A 131 -3.18 10.14 -0.96
N ALA A 132 -3.99 11.04 -0.38
CA ALA A 132 -5.44 10.92 -0.44
C ALA A 132 -5.97 11.03 -1.88
N TYR A 133 -5.37 11.90 -2.71
CA TYR A 133 -5.70 11.99 -4.14
C TYR A 133 -5.31 10.73 -4.91
N THR A 134 -4.16 10.11 -4.61
CA THR A 134 -3.78 8.84 -5.23
C THR A 134 -4.80 7.75 -4.93
N LYS A 135 -5.27 7.65 -3.68
CA LYS A 135 -6.28 6.66 -3.30
C LYS A 135 -7.67 6.99 -3.87
N LEU A 136 -8.05 8.25 -3.97
CA LEU A 136 -9.27 8.66 -4.66
C LEU A 136 -9.25 8.24 -6.14
N THR A 137 -8.12 8.42 -6.81
CA THR A 137 -7.87 7.90 -8.16
C THR A 137 -8.08 6.39 -8.21
N MET A 138 -7.48 5.65 -7.27
CA MET A 138 -7.61 4.20 -7.18
C MET A 138 -9.07 3.75 -7.04
N CYS A 139 -9.88 4.42 -6.23
CA CYS A 139 -11.31 4.14 -6.05
C CYS A 139 -12.10 4.35 -7.36
N HIS A 140 -11.90 5.49 -8.03
CA HIS A 140 -12.59 5.75 -9.30
C HIS A 140 -12.21 4.73 -10.38
N LEU A 141 -10.95 4.33 -10.45
CA LEU A 141 -10.50 3.30 -11.38
C LEU A 141 -11.07 1.92 -11.05
N THR A 142 -11.15 1.55 -9.76
CA THR A 142 -11.80 0.30 -9.35
C THR A 142 -13.30 0.32 -9.72
N MET A 143 -14.02 1.41 -9.43
CA MET A 143 -15.44 1.56 -9.83
C MET A 143 -15.64 1.42 -11.35
N PHE A 144 -14.70 1.96 -12.14
CA PHE A 144 -14.71 1.85 -13.58
C PHE A 144 -14.37 0.43 -14.07
N TRP A 145 -13.39 -0.23 -13.46
CA TRP A 145 -12.92 -1.55 -13.87
C TRP A 145 -13.91 -2.66 -13.51
N GLU A 146 -14.58 -2.54 -12.36
CA GLU A 146 -15.59 -3.50 -11.87
C GLU A 146 -16.99 -3.23 -12.44
N TYR A 147 -17.11 -2.38 -13.46
CA TYR A 147 -18.35 -2.08 -14.19
C TYR A 147 -19.48 -1.39 -13.40
N TYR A 148 -19.23 -0.90 -12.18
CA TYR A 148 -20.22 -0.10 -11.44
C TYR A 148 -20.48 1.26 -12.09
N ASP A 149 -19.44 1.92 -12.61
CA ASP A 149 -19.57 3.14 -13.40
C ASP A 149 -18.52 3.23 -14.51
N ARG A 150 -18.93 2.90 -15.73
CA ARG A 150 -18.11 2.93 -16.96
C ARG A 150 -18.14 4.28 -17.70
N SER A 151 -18.59 5.35 -17.06
CA SER A 151 -18.65 6.67 -17.69
C SER A 151 -17.27 7.28 -17.94
N LYS A 152 -17.17 8.12 -18.97
CA LYS A 152 -15.97 8.95 -19.20
C LYS A 152 -15.74 9.96 -18.07
N ASP A 153 -16.82 10.39 -17.40
CA ASP A 153 -16.75 11.29 -16.25
C ASP A 153 -15.96 10.66 -15.08
N ARG A 154 -16.16 9.35 -14.84
CA ARG A 154 -15.38 8.62 -13.82
C ARG A 154 -13.88 8.62 -14.11
N LEU A 155 -13.50 8.39 -15.37
CA LEU A 155 -12.10 8.49 -15.80
C LEU A 155 -11.58 9.92 -15.68
N LEU A 156 -12.37 10.93 -16.03
CA LEU A 156 -11.99 12.33 -15.88
C LEU A 156 -11.71 12.68 -14.40
N LYS A 157 -12.57 12.26 -13.48
CA LYS A 157 -12.35 12.44 -12.02
C LYS A 157 -11.07 11.77 -11.54
N SER A 158 -10.79 10.55 -12.02
CA SER A 158 -9.53 9.86 -11.70
C SER A 158 -8.32 10.63 -12.23
N LYS A 159 -8.42 11.23 -13.43
CA LYS A 159 -7.34 12.05 -14.00
C LYS A 159 -7.13 13.36 -13.25
N GLN A 160 -8.21 14.03 -12.83
CA GLN A 160 -8.12 15.25 -12.04
C GLN A 160 -7.46 15.00 -10.68
N ALA A 161 -7.84 13.92 -10.00
CA ALA A 161 -7.25 13.57 -8.72
C ALA A 161 -5.75 13.27 -8.85
N ILE A 162 -5.34 12.47 -9.83
CA ILE A 162 -3.91 12.17 -10.00
C ILE A 162 -3.08 13.39 -10.44
N ASP A 163 -3.65 14.29 -11.23
CA ASP A 163 -2.99 15.54 -11.60
C ASP A 163 -2.74 16.41 -10.37
N LYS A 164 -3.70 16.48 -9.44
CA LYS A 164 -3.49 17.14 -8.15
C LYS A 164 -2.41 16.46 -7.31
N ALA A 165 -2.33 15.13 -7.30
CA ALA A 165 -1.25 14.44 -6.59
C ALA A 165 0.13 14.82 -7.14
N PHE A 166 0.29 14.91 -8.46
CA PHE A 166 1.54 15.34 -9.11
C PHE A 166 1.83 16.83 -8.93
N GLU A 167 0.81 17.70 -8.93
CA GLU A 167 0.98 19.13 -8.62
C GLU A 167 1.56 19.33 -7.21
N ILE A 168 1.13 18.51 -6.24
CA ILE A 168 1.59 18.61 -4.85
C ILE A 168 2.95 17.94 -4.66
N ASN A 169 3.15 16.74 -5.23
CA ASN A 169 4.39 16.00 -5.12
C ASN A 169 4.71 15.28 -6.45
N PRO A 170 5.55 15.89 -7.31
CA PRO A 170 5.89 15.34 -8.62
C PRO A 170 6.58 13.97 -8.58
N ASN A 171 7.30 13.67 -7.50
CA ASN A 171 8.11 12.46 -7.37
C ASN A 171 7.43 11.40 -6.49
N LEU A 172 6.11 11.48 -6.25
CA LEU A 172 5.40 10.56 -5.38
C LEU A 172 5.22 9.18 -6.05
N PRO A 173 5.83 8.09 -5.54
CA PRO A 173 5.70 6.77 -6.16
C PRO A 173 4.24 6.29 -6.22
N GLU A 174 3.42 6.61 -5.22
CA GLU A 174 1.99 6.26 -5.19
C GLU A 174 1.20 6.97 -6.31
N ALA A 175 1.65 8.16 -6.76
CA ALA A 175 1.06 8.83 -7.92
C ALA A 175 1.46 8.10 -9.21
N HIS A 176 2.72 7.70 -9.38
CA HIS A 176 3.11 6.87 -10.53
C HIS A 176 2.36 5.53 -10.56
N LEU A 177 2.18 4.89 -9.41
CA LEU A 177 1.37 3.67 -9.27
C LEU A 177 -0.08 3.89 -9.73
N ALA A 178 -0.71 4.99 -9.29
CA ALA A 178 -2.05 5.36 -9.70
C ALA A 178 -2.12 5.65 -11.21
N LEU A 179 -1.09 6.26 -11.80
CA LEU A 179 -1.04 6.62 -13.22
C LEU A 179 -0.88 5.38 -14.09
N GLY A 180 -0.04 4.44 -13.67
CA GLY A 180 0.07 3.14 -14.32
C GLY A 180 -1.25 2.39 -14.30
N LYS A 181 -1.96 2.37 -13.16
CA LYS A 181 -3.31 1.79 -13.06
C LYS A 181 -4.31 2.53 -13.96
N TYR A 182 -4.23 3.85 -14.07
CA TYR A 182 -5.08 4.65 -14.96
C TYR A 182 -4.89 4.26 -16.43
N TYR A 183 -3.66 4.13 -16.90
CA TYR A 183 -3.38 3.67 -18.28
C TYR A 183 -3.83 2.23 -18.52
N HIS A 184 -3.57 1.34 -17.57
CA HIS A 184 -3.97 -0.06 -17.66
C HIS A 184 -5.49 -0.23 -17.67
N GLN A 185 -6.20 0.32 -16.68
CA GLN A 185 -7.62 0.05 -16.49
C GLN A 185 -8.55 0.99 -17.27
N GLY A 186 -8.13 2.24 -17.48
CA GLY A 186 -8.92 3.22 -18.22
C GLY A 186 -8.85 3.02 -19.73
N TYR A 187 -7.66 2.73 -20.26
CA TYR A 187 -7.38 2.77 -21.70
C TYR A 187 -6.74 1.50 -22.26
N LEU A 188 -6.44 0.51 -21.41
CA LEU A 188 -5.72 -0.71 -21.80
C LEU A 188 -4.35 -0.40 -22.45
N ASN A 189 -3.73 0.73 -22.10
CA ASN A 189 -2.42 1.10 -22.60
C ASN A 189 -1.34 0.47 -21.73
N TYR A 190 -0.96 -0.75 -22.10
CA TYR A 190 -0.03 -1.57 -21.33
C TYR A 190 1.40 -1.01 -21.31
N SER A 191 1.89 -0.44 -22.42
CA SER A 191 3.24 0.16 -22.47
C SER A 191 3.37 1.30 -21.46
N LYS A 192 2.45 2.27 -21.52
CA LYS A 192 2.47 3.40 -20.58
C LYS A 192 2.24 2.96 -19.15
N ALA A 193 1.45 1.91 -18.92
CA ALA A 193 1.28 1.38 -17.58
C ALA A 193 2.61 0.83 -17.01
N LEU A 194 3.32 0.02 -17.79
CA LEU A 194 4.60 -0.56 -17.39
C LEU A 194 5.67 0.51 -17.17
N GLU A 195 5.78 1.52 -18.04
CA GLU A 195 6.69 2.66 -17.87
C GLU A 195 6.51 3.35 -16.50
N GLN A 196 5.25 3.55 -16.07
CA GLN A 196 4.98 4.16 -14.78
C GLN A 196 5.27 3.21 -13.61
N PHE A 197 5.01 1.91 -13.77
CA PHE A 197 5.30 0.93 -12.73
C PHE A 197 6.81 0.69 -12.55
N GLU A 198 7.60 0.82 -13.61
CA GLU A 198 9.07 0.77 -13.54
C GLU A 198 9.63 1.87 -12.64
N ILE A 199 9.15 3.12 -12.77
CA ILE A 199 9.53 4.23 -11.88
C ILE A 199 9.22 3.89 -10.41
N VAL A 200 8.07 3.26 -10.14
CA VAL A 200 7.73 2.84 -8.77
C VAL A 200 8.71 1.79 -8.26
N LEU A 201 9.11 0.82 -9.07
CA LEU A 201 10.04 -0.23 -8.67
C LEU A 201 11.49 0.24 -8.53
N GLU A 202 11.89 1.32 -9.22
CA GLU A 202 13.19 1.96 -9.01
C GLU A 202 13.32 2.52 -7.59
N HIS A 203 12.24 3.10 -7.05
CA HIS A 203 12.21 3.65 -5.69
C HIS A 203 11.74 2.65 -4.61
N GLN A 204 10.88 1.71 -5.00
CA GLN A 204 10.25 0.74 -4.10
C GLN A 204 10.31 -0.67 -4.72
N PRO A 205 11.50 -1.30 -4.77
CA PRO A 205 11.72 -2.57 -5.49
C PRO A 205 10.91 -3.75 -4.95
N ASN A 206 10.44 -3.66 -3.71
CA ASN A 206 9.64 -4.67 -3.03
C ASN A 206 8.16 -4.29 -2.91
N ASN A 207 7.68 -3.30 -3.67
CA ASN A 207 6.26 -2.90 -3.63
C ASN A 207 5.36 -4.01 -4.21
N ALA A 208 4.71 -4.77 -3.33
CA ALA A 208 3.85 -5.89 -3.69
C ALA A 208 2.69 -5.47 -4.61
N GLU A 209 2.10 -4.29 -4.38
CA GLU A 209 0.99 -3.79 -5.20
C GLU A 209 1.44 -3.44 -6.62
N CYS A 210 2.61 -2.84 -6.79
CA CYS A 210 3.18 -2.56 -8.10
C CYS A 210 3.49 -3.84 -8.87
N ILE A 211 4.18 -4.80 -8.24
CA ILE A 211 4.51 -6.11 -8.84
C ILE A 211 3.23 -6.84 -9.27
N TYR A 212 2.20 -6.81 -8.42
CA TYR A 212 0.89 -7.37 -8.73
C TYR A 212 0.22 -6.71 -9.94
N LEU A 213 0.27 -5.37 -10.04
CA LEU A 213 -0.30 -4.64 -11.16
C LEU A 213 0.45 -4.91 -12.47
N ILE A 214 1.78 -5.02 -12.44
CA ILE A 214 2.59 -5.47 -13.59
C ILE A 214 2.17 -6.88 -14.03
N ALA A 215 1.99 -7.81 -13.08
CA ALA A 215 1.50 -9.14 -13.38
C ALA A 215 0.09 -9.12 -14.02
N CYS A 216 -0.79 -8.22 -13.56
CA CYS A 216 -2.11 -8.03 -14.17
C CYS A 216 -2.01 -7.52 -15.62
N VAL A 217 -1.09 -6.59 -15.90
CA VAL A 217 -0.83 -6.11 -17.26
C VAL A 217 -0.32 -7.25 -18.14
N HIS A 218 0.66 -8.01 -17.69
CA HIS A 218 1.18 -9.16 -18.43
C HIS A 218 0.11 -10.21 -18.72
N ARG A 219 -0.76 -10.49 -17.74
CA ARG A 219 -1.90 -11.39 -17.91
C ARG A 219 -2.84 -10.91 -19.02
N ARG A 220 -3.19 -9.61 -19.01
CA ARG A 220 -4.07 -9.00 -20.02
C ARG A 220 -3.42 -8.90 -21.40
N ALA A 221 -2.10 -8.85 -21.45
CA ALA A 221 -1.32 -8.90 -22.68
C ALA A 221 -1.06 -10.34 -23.19
N GLY A 222 -1.52 -11.37 -22.48
CA GLY A 222 -1.32 -12.79 -22.85
C GLY A 222 0.04 -13.38 -22.48
N ASN A 223 0.86 -12.65 -21.71
CA ASN A 223 2.16 -13.11 -21.23
C ASN A 223 2.00 -13.88 -19.91
N TRP A 224 1.38 -15.06 -19.97
CA TRP A 224 0.95 -15.81 -18.78
C TRP A 224 2.09 -16.21 -17.84
N GLU A 225 3.23 -16.66 -18.36
CA GLU A 225 4.40 -17.04 -17.56
C GLU A 225 4.93 -15.86 -16.72
N LYS A 226 5.05 -14.67 -17.34
CA LYS A 226 5.47 -13.45 -16.63
C LYS A 226 4.45 -13.03 -15.58
N ALA A 227 3.16 -13.20 -15.86
CA ALA A 227 2.10 -12.91 -14.91
C ALA A 227 2.16 -13.84 -13.70
N GLU A 228 2.35 -15.15 -13.91
CA GLU A 228 2.49 -16.13 -12.83
C GLU A 228 3.65 -15.78 -11.90
N VAL A 229 4.85 -15.53 -12.46
CA VAL A 229 6.03 -15.18 -11.68
C VAL A 229 5.78 -13.92 -10.86
N GLY A 230 5.21 -12.88 -11.49
CA GLY A 230 4.89 -11.63 -10.79
C GLY A 230 3.86 -11.82 -9.68
N PHE A 231 2.80 -12.60 -9.91
CA PHE A 231 1.80 -12.89 -8.89
C PHE A 231 2.35 -13.65 -7.69
N LYS A 232 3.18 -14.68 -7.93
CA LYS A 232 3.85 -15.42 -6.85
C LYS A 232 4.73 -14.48 -6.03
N LYS A 233 5.53 -13.64 -6.69
CA LYS A 233 6.41 -12.66 -6.03
C LYS A 233 5.61 -11.64 -5.21
N ALA A 234 4.51 -11.12 -5.74
CA ALA A 234 3.64 -10.20 -5.01
C ALA A 234 3.01 -10.86 -3.76
N PHE A 235 2.59 -12.12 -3.88
CA PHE A 235 2.06 -12.88 -2.75
C PHE A 235 3.12 -13.20 -1.69
N GLU A 236 4.38 -13.44 -2.09
CA GLU A 236 5.48 -13.63 -1.14
C GLU A 236 5.73 -12.37 -0.27
N PHE A 237 5.55 -11.18 -0.84
CA PHE A 237 5.71 -9.92 -0.10
C PHE A 237 4.49 -9.54 0.75
N ASP A 238 3.29 -9.98 0.39
CA ASP A 238 2.07 -9.72 1.17
C ASP A 238 1.13 -10.95 1.18
N PRO A 239 1.49 -11.99 1.96
CA PRO A 239 0.78 -13.27 1.96
C PRO A 239 -0.60 -13.22 2.65
N ARG A 240 -0.89 -12.14 3.39
CA ARG A 240 -2.18 -11.97 4.09
C ARG A 240 -3.17 -11.08 3.33
N SER A 241 -2.74 -10.45 2.23
CA SER A 241 -3.62 -9.66 1.40
C SER A 241 -4.56 -10.54 0.59
N ALA A 242 -5.86 -10.39 0.87
CA ALA A 242 -6.91 -11.06 0.10
C ALA A 242 -6.83 -10.72 -1.39
N LYS A 243 -6.46 -9.47 -1.73
CA LYS A 243 -6.23 -9.02 -3.10
C LYS A 243 -5.11 -9.79 -3.79
N MET A 244 -3.98 -9.98 -3.10
CA MET A 244 -2.85 -10.73 -3.65
C MET A 244 -3.14 -12.23 -3.76
N ALA A 245 -4.08 -12.77 -2.98
CA ALA A 245 -4.47 -14.18 -3.06
C ALA A 245 -5.53 -14.46 -4.15
N GLN A 246 -6.57 -13.62 -4.26
CA GLN A 246 -7.74 -13.91 -5.10
C GLN A 246 -7.43 -13.93 -6.60
N SER A 247 -6.72 -12.92 -7.10
CA SER A 247 -6.53 -12.75 -8.55
C SER A 247 -5.54 -13.75 -9.18
N PRO A 248 -4.44 -14.15 -8.52
CA PRO A 248 -3.63 -15.26 -8.98
C PRO A 248 -4.40 -16.58 -8.95
N GLY A 249 -5.17 -16.84 -7.88
CA GLY A 249 -6.00 -18.04 -7.76
C GLY A 249 -6.98 -18.21 -8.91
N ALA A 250 -7.70 -17.14 -9.28
CA ALA A 250 -8.59 -17.15 -10.44
C ALA A 250 -7.83 -17.35 -11.77
N THR A 251 -6.62 -16.81 -11.88
CA THR A 251 -5.78 -16.94 -13.09
C THR A 251 -5.28 -18.37 -13.25
N PHE A 252 -4.72 -18.98 -12.19
CA PHE A 252 -4.25 -20.37 -12.22
C PHE A 252 -5.38 -21.37 -12.44
N TRP A 253 -6.56 -21.10 -11.88
CA TRP A 253 -7.75 -21.91 -12.15
C TRP A 253 -8.13 -21.90 -13.64
N LEU A 254 -8.11 -20.73 -14.30
CA LEU A 254 -8.37 -20.61 -15.73
C LEU A 254 -7.31 -21.30 -16.60
N LEU A 255 -6.04 -21.28 -16.17
CA LEU A 255 -4.93 -21.97 -16.86
C LEU A 255 -4.86 -23.47 -16.57
N ARG A 256 -5.67 -23.99 -15.63
CA ARG A 256 -5.59 -25.36 -15.09
C ARG A 256 -4.22 -25.69 -14.46
N GLU A 257 -3.50 -24.69 -14.00
CA GLU A 257 -2.18 -24.80 -13.37
C GLU A 257 -2.30 -24.69 -11.84
N TYR A 258 -3.17 -25.49 -11.23
CA TYR A 258 -3.22 -25.65 -9.78
C TYR A 258 -2.50 -26.94 -9.39
N LYS A 259 -1.79 -26.92 -8.25
CA LYS A 259 -1.37 -28.18 -7.63
C LYS A 259 -2.63 -28.92 -7.17
N GLU A 260 -2.73 -30.19 -7.56
CA GLU A 260 -3.64 -31.15 -6.90
C GLU A 260 -3.35 -31.22 -5.39
#